data_AF-A0A7I8DEE7-F1
#
_entry.id   AF-A0A7I8DEE7-F1
#
_cell.length_a   1.000
_cell.length_b   1.000
_cell.length_c   1.000
_cell.angle_alpha   90.00
_cell.angle_beta   90.00
_cell.angle_gamma   90.00
#
_symmetry.space_group_name_H-M   'P 1'
#
loop_
_entity.id
_entity.type
_entity.pdbx_description
1 polymer ?
#
loop_
_entity_poly.entity_id
_entity_poly.type
_entity_poly.pdbx_seq_one_letter_code
_entity_poly.pdbx_strand_id
1 'polypeptide(L)'
;MSKRKRGNKWGTIGGIGLLLASFGGKLKFLIPLLKLGKIGGMIWSMMLTIGLYALIYPWTFAIGLVLMLLIHEMGHLIAARQKGLPVSAPAFIPFLGALVTMKKMPSDAKTEAYIAIAGPILGSAGALVALLSGMATGYKPLFAIAQVGFFLNLINLLPIHPLDGGRIVTAISRWLWWVGLIVGLVIILYLKAIVFLFIWALFAWELYSAYFRKKPKLGQAETSSVIKVDRSLFEETGLLPQESHRRELPFVQFCRLEGQQEICAVSYPGVGPIGEFEFPVGLIQKVELAKTTWLETQGVMRLRVQYAPYPEYRSALIREDAYYKVTPVTRIGYGIAYFGLAGLLGWLMRFTAVAVTAAPPVG
;
A
#
# COMPACT_ATOMS: atom_id res chain seq x y z
N MET A 1 -25.72 -37.36 28.51
CA MET A 1 -25.78 -36.91 27.10
C MET A 1 -26.18 -35.43 27.09
N SER A 2 -25.28 -34.52 26.71
CA SER A 2 -25.56 -33.07 26.61
C SER A 2 -25.23 -32.59 25.20
N LYS A 3 -26.25 -32.22 24.41
CA LYS A 3 -26.14 -31.69 23.05
C LYS A 3 -25.74 -30.21 23.12
N ARG A 4 -24.54 -29.89 22.66
CA ARG A 4 -23.99 -28.53 22.56
C ARG A 4 -24.64 -27.81 21.35
N LYS A 5 -25.40 -26.72 21.59
CA LYS A 5 -25.98 -25.86 20.55
C LYS A 5 -24.86 -25.18 19.75
N ARG A 6 -24.88 -25.38 18.43
CA ARG A 6 -23.95 -24.77 17.46
C ARG A 6 -24.49 -23.39 17.08
N GLY A 7 -23.87 -22.33 17.59
CA GLY A 7 -24.25 -20.94 17.33
C GLY A 7 -24.08 -20.55 15.85
N ASN A 8 -25.10 -19.90 15.31
CA ASN A 8 -25.30 -19.61 13.89
C ASN A 8 -24.37 -18.49 13.40
N LYS A 9 -23.19 -18.86 12.88
CA LYS A 9 -22.17 -17.93 12.33
C LYS A 9 -22.56 -17.28 10.99
N TRP A 10 -23.73 -17.61 10.44
CA TRP A 10 -24.18 -17.15 9.12
C TRP A 10 -24.92 -15.79 9.17
N GLY A 11 -25.48 -15.40 10.31
CA GLY A 11 -26.18 -14.12 10.46
C GLY A 11 -25.26 -12.89 10.47
N THR A 12 -24.04 -13.02 11.02
CA THR A 12 -23.06 -11.94 11.08
C THR A 12 -22.33 -11.70 9.75
N ILE A 13 -22.12 -12.76 8.96
CA ILE A 13 -21.55 -12.65 7.60
C ILE A 13 -22.57 -12.00 6.65
N GLY A 14 -23.86 -12.32 6.81
CA GLY A 14 -24.96 -11.70 6.06
C GLY A 14 -25.10 -10.19 6.33
N GLY A 15 -24.96 -9.76 7.59
CA GLY A 15 -25.03 -8.34 7.96
C GLY A 15 -23.89 -7.48 7.40
N ILE A 16 -22.66 -8.01 7.35
CA ILE A 16 -21.50 -7.33 6.75
C ILE A 16 -21.63 -7.31 5.22
N GLY A 17 -22.11 -8.41 4.61
CA GLY A 17 -22.39 -8.48 3.18
C GLY A 17 -23.47 -7.47 2.74
N LEU A 18 -24.50 -7.25 3.55
CA LEU A 18 -25.57 -6.28 3.27
C LEU A 18 -25.10 -4.82 3.40
N LEU A 19 -24.23 -4.52 4.38
CA LEU A 19 -23.58 -3.22 4.55
C LEU A 19 -22.62 -2.89 3.41
N LEU A 20 -21.85 -3.87 2.93
CA LEU A 20 -20.97 -3.70 1.77
C LEU A 20 -21.77 -3.56 0.47
N ALA A 21 -22.89 -4.28 0.33
CA ALA A 21 -23.77 -4.19 -0.83
C ALA A 21 -24.53 -2.85 -0.91
N SER A 22 -24.94 -2.27 0.24
CA SER A 22 -25.61 -0.96 0.27
C SER A 22 -24.68 0.20 -0.10
N PHE A 23 -23.37 0.06 0.11
CA PHE A 23 -22.34 0.96 -0.44
C PHE A 23 -22.01 0.66 -1.91
N GLY A 24 -21.95 -0.61 -2.31
CA GLY A 24 -21.55 -1.03 -3.66
C GLY A 24 -22.49 -0.56 -4.78
N GLY A 25 -23.80 -0.46 -4.51
CA GLY A 25 -24.79 0.02 -5.48
C GLY A 25 -24.62 1.49 -5.86
N LYS A 26 -24.23 2.35 -4.90
CA LYS A 26 -23.97 3.78 -5.13
C LYS A 26 -22.55 4.05 -5.65
N LEU A 27 -21.61 3.15 -5.38
CA LEU A 27 -20.24 3.23 -5.91
C LEU A 27 -20.17 3.03 -7.43
N LYS A 28 -21.12 2.29 -8.03
CA LYS A 28 -21.17 2.09 -9.49
C LYS A 28 -21.39 3.38 -10.29
N PHE A 29 -21.99 4.41 -9.70
CA PHE A 29 -22.13 5.74 -10.31
C PHE A 29 -20.83 6.57 -10.30
N LEU A 30 -19.83 6.21 -9.48
CA LEU A 30 -18.52 6.87 -9.44
C LEU A 30 -17.55 6.32 -10.51
N ILE A 31 -17.82 5.14 -11.06
CA ILE A 31 -16.95 4.45 -12.03
C ILE A 31 -16.88 5.17 -13.39
N PRO A 32 -17.97 5.72 -13.96
CA PRO A 32 -17.91 6.52 -15.19
C PRO A 32 -17.28 7.91 -14.96
N LEU A 33 -17.33 8.43 -13.74
CA LEU A 33 -16.87 9.78 -13.37
C LEU A 33 -15.34 9.90 -13.26
N LEU A 34 -14.65 8.78 -13.04
CA LEU A 34 -13.19 8.68 -12.97
C LEU A 34 -12.48 8.69 -14.35
N LYS A 35 -13.24 8.88 -15.44
CA LYS A 35 -12.73 8.85 -16.82
C LYS A 35 -12.26 10.19 -17.38
N LEU A 36 -12.32 11.30 -16.62
CA LEU A 36 -11.45 12.44 -16.92
C LEU A 36 -10.05 12.11 -16.41
N GLY A 37 -9.01 12.39 -17.19
CA GLY A 37 -7.61 11.99 -16.92
C GLY A 37 -7.13 12.27 -15.49
N LYS A 38 -5.98 11.73 -15.09
CA LYS A 38 -5.50 11.63 -13.68
C LYS A 38 -5.76 12.85 -12.78
N ILE A 39 -5.70 14.08 -13.32
CA ILE A 39 -5.98 15.34 -12.60
C ILE A 39 -7.49 15.62 -12.46
N GLY A 40 -8.29 15.33 -13.49
CA GLY A 40 -9.74 15.51 -13.44
C GLY A 40 -10.42 14.63 -12.40
N GLY A 41 -10.01 13.36 -12.28
CA GLY A 41 -10.52 12.46 -11.24
C GLY A 41 -10.24 12.97 -9.82
N MET A 42 -9.05 13.55 -9.60
CA MET A 42 -8.68 14.17 -8.33
C MET A 42 -9.59 15.37 -8.01
N ILE A 43 -9.73 16.33 -8.93
CA ILE A 43 -10.56 17.53 -8.73
C ILE A 43 -12.02 17.14 -8.44
N TRP A 44 -12.58 16.19 -9.20
CA TRP A 44 -13.94 15.71 -8.97
C TRP A 44 -14.10 15.06 -7.60
N SER A 45 -13.15 14.21 -7.19
CA SER A 45 -13.18 13.57 -5.88
C SER A 45 -13.09 14.58 -4.73
N MET A 46 -12.30 15.65 -4.91
CA MET A 46 -12.22 16.77 -3.97
C MET A 46 -13.55 17.53 -3.89
N MET A 47 -14.13 17.91 -5.04
CA MET A 47 -15.41 18.64 -5.08
C MET A 47 -16.54 17.84 -4.44
N LEU A 48 -16.62 16.54 -4.72
CA LEU A 48 -17.59 15.63 -4.10
C LEU A 48 -17.38 15.58 -2.57
N THR A 49 -16.13 15.45 -2.12
CA THR A 49 -15.79 15.40 -0.69
C THR A 49 -16.15 16.72 0.01
N ILE A 50 -15.81 17.86 -0.60
CA ILE A 50 -16.18 19.19 -0.10
C ILE A 50 -17.71 19.30 -0.01
N GLY A 51 -18.43 18.94 -1.08
CA GLY A 51 -19.89 19.01 -1.13
C GLY A 51 -20.54 18.18 -0.02
N LEU A 52 -20.10 16.95 0.20
CA LEU A 52 -20.63 16.07 1.24
C LEU A 52 -20.32 16.59 2.66
N TYR A 53 -19.11 17.10 2.90
CA TYR A 53 -18.79 17.73 4.18
C TYR A 53 -19.56 19.02 4.41
N ALA A 54 -19.82 19.81 3.36
CA ALA A 54 -20.58 21.05 3.42
C ALA A 54 -22.08 20.83 3.77
N LEU A 55 -22.59 19.59 3.64
CA LEU A 55 -23.94 19.24 4.12
C LEU A 55 -24.02 19.13 5.65
N ILE A 56 -22.88 18.92 6.32
CA ILE A 56 -22.80 18.64 7.76
C ILE A 56 -22.09 19.79 8.50
N TYR A 57 -21.11 20.41 7.85
CA TYR A 57 -20.27 21.46 8.40
C TYR A 57 -20.33 22.73 7.51
N PRO A 58 -19.91 23.90 8.03
CA PRO A 58 -19.78 25.10 7.20
C PRO A 58 -18.90 24.86 5.97
N TRP A 59 -19.32 25.36 4.82
CA TRP A 59 -18.62 25.14 3.54
C TRP A 59 -17.15 25.60 3.58
N THR A 60 -16.83 26.67 4.32
CA THR A 60 -15.46 27.16 4.51
C THR A 60 -14.58 26.17 5.26
N PHE A 61 -15.15 25.51 6.28
CA PHE A 61 -14.48 24.43 7.01
C PHE A 61 -14.28 23.20 6.11
N ALA A 62 -15.29 22.82 5.33
CA ALA A 62 -15.20 21.69 4.40
C ALA A 62 -14.08 21.88 3.36
N ILE A 63 -13.97 23.09 2.78
CA ILE A 63 -12.86 23.45 1.89
C ILE A 63 -11.53 23.35 2.63
N GLY A 64 -11.41 23.96 3.80
CA GLY A 64 -10.18 23.92 4.59
C GLY A 64 -9.74 22.51 4.96
N LEU A 65 -10.68 21.64 5.33
CA LEU A 65 -10.41 20.23 5.64
C LEU A 65 -9.81 19.48 4.43
N VAL A 66 -10.43 19.62 3.26
CA VAL A 66 -9.95 18.98 2.03
C VAL A 66 -8.62 19.56 1.58
N LEU A 67 -8.39 20.85 1.76
CA LEU A 67 -7.08 21.48 1.51
C LEU A 67 -6.00 20.94 2.45
N MET A 68 -6.30 20.73 3.74
CA MET A 68 -5.33 20.15 4.68
C MET A 68 -4.97 18.71 4.30
N LEU A 69 -5.96 17.90 3.93
CA LEU A 69 -5.72 16.54 3.42
C LEU A 69 -4.89 16.58 2.13
N LEU A 70 -5.16 17.52 1.23
CA LEU A 70 -4.39 17.68 0.01
C LEU A 70 -2.93 18.03 0.31
N ILE A 71 -2.67 19.03 1.14
CA ILE A 71 -1.32 19.46 1.51
C ILE A 71 -0.54 18.30 2.12
N HIS A 72 -1.19 17.53 3.00
CA HIS A 72 -0.61 16.31 3.58
C HIS A 72 -0.22 15.30 2.49
N GLU A 73 -1.12 14.95 1.59
CA GLU A 73 -0.83 14.00 0.50
C GLU A 73 0.24 14.50 -0.48
N MET A 74 0.31 15.81 -0.72
CA MET A 74 1.39 16.40 -1.51
C MET A 74 2.75 16.17 -0.86
N GLY A 75 2.84 16.11 0.47
CA GLY A 75 4.07 15.78 1.18
C GLY A 75 4.58 14.39 0.78
N HIS A 76 3.71 13.38 0.81
CA HIS A 76 4.05 12.04 0.34
C HIS A 76 4.42 12.02 -1.15
N LEU A 77 3.64 12.71 -1.99
CA LEU A 77 3.85 12.72 -3.43
C LEU A 77 5.21 13.33 -3.82
N ILE A 78 5.57 14.45 -3.19
CA ILE A 78 6.85 15.13 -3.43
C ILE A 78 8.00 14.23 -2.99
N ALA A 79 7.93 13.65 -1.78
CA ALA A 79 8.97 12.76 -1.27
C ALA A 79 9.12 11.49 -2.11
N ALA A 80 8.02 10.90 -2.57
CA ALA A 80 8.06 9.73 -3.44
C ALA A 80 8.68 10.04 -4.81
N ARG A 81 8.37 11.21 -5.40
CA ARG A 81 9.00 11.68 -6.65
C ARG A 81 10.49 11.93 -6.48
N GLN A 82 10.92 12.52 -5.35
CA GLN A 82 12.34 12.69 -5.04
C GLN A 82 13.08 11.35 -4.91
N LYS A 83 12.37 10.27 -4.57
CA LYS A 83 12.89 8.90 -4.54
C LYS A 83 12.71 8.13 -5.86
N GLY A 84 12.27 8.81 -6.93
CA GLY A 84 12.09 8.21 -8.25
C GLY A 84 10.96 7.17 -8.32
N LEU A 85 10.02 7.18 -7.35
CA LEU A 85 8.92 6.22 -7.34
C LEU A 85 7.76 6.70 -8.22
N PRO A 86 7.22 5.83 -9.10
CA PRO A 86 6.06 6.16 -9.92
C PRO A 86 4.79 6.24 -9.06
N VAL A 87 4.33 7.46 -8.85
CA VAL A 87 3.14 7.78 -8.03
C VAL A 87 2.01 8.39 -8.86
N SER A 88 0.78 8.01 -8.53
CA SER A 88 -0.43 8.56 -9.16
C SER A 88 -0.94 9.80 -8.41
N ALA A 89 -1.88 10.53 -9.02
CA ALA A 89 -2.59 11.60 -8.33
C ALA A 89 -3.42 11.03 -7.15
N PRO A 90 -3.55 11.77 -6.03
CA PRO A 90 -4.40 11.36 -4.91
C PRO A 90 -5.88 11.35 -5.33
N ALA A 91 -6.62 10.36 -4.84
CA ALA A 91 -8.07 10.29 -4.93
C ALA A 91 -8.68 10.46 -3.54
N PHE A 92 -9.65 11.35 -3.39
CA PHE A 92 -10.29 11.63 -2.12
C PHE A 92 -11.54 10.77 -1.94
N ILE A 93 -11.62 10.07 -0.82
CA ILE A 93 -12.80 9.30 -0.42
C ILE A 93 -13.47 10.03 0.73
N PRO A 94 -14.74 10.46 0.56
CA PRO A 94 -15.50 11.11 1.63
C PRO A 94 -15.47 10.31 2.93
N PHE A 95 -15.28 10.99 4.05
CA PHE A 95 -15.26 10.43 5.41
C PHE A 95 -14.13 9.45 5.75
N LEU A 96 -13.33 9.02 4.77
CA LEU A 96 -12.23 8.08 4.94
C LEU A 96 -10.85 8.73 4.78
N GLY A 97 -10.73 9.76 3.95
CA GLY A 97 -9.48 10.49 3.72
C GLY A 97 -9.07 10.49 2.25
N ALA A 98 -7.78 10.58 1.97
CA ALA A 98 -7.23 10.48 0.63
C ALA A 98 -6.47 9.16 0.45
N LEU A 99 -6.44 8.68 -0.79
CA LEU A 99 -5.70 7.49 -1.19
C LEU A 99 -4.79 7.83 -2.37
N VAL A 100 -3.49 7.61 -2.19
CA VAL A 100 -2.52 7.62 -3.29
C VAL A 100 -2.20 6.19 -3.69
N THR A 101 -2.44 5.87 -4.96
CA THR A 101 -1.99 4.58 -5.51
C THR A 101 -0.54 4.69 -5.95
N MET A 102 0.30 3.85 -5.35
CA MET A 102 1.70 3.70 -5.74
C MET A 102 1.86 2.49 -6.67
N LYS A 103 2.51 2.68 -7.83
CA LYS A 103 2.78 1.57 -8.76
C LYS A 103 3.93 0.68 -8.28
N LYS A 104 4.88 1.26 -7.56
CA LYS A 104 6.03 0.57 -6.96
C LYS A 104 6.09 0.89 -5.48
N MET A 105 6.15 -0.14 -4.64
CA MET A 105 6.35 0.04 -3.21
C MET A 105 7.81 0.38 -2.88
N PRO A 106 8.08 1.06 -1.76
CA PRO A 106 9.44 1.27 -1.27
C PRO A 106 10.17 -0.06 -1.10
N SER A 107 11.45 -0.09 -1.51
CA SER A 107 12.33 -1.26 -1.41
C SER A 107 12.97 -1.44 -0.04
N ASP A 108 12.99 -0.39 0.78
CA ASP A 108 13.66 -0.36 2.08
C ASP A 108 12.89 0.52 3.08
N ALA A 109 13.02 0.20 4.38
CA ALA A 109 12.33 0.89 5.46
C ALA A 109 12.70 2.38 5.57
N LYS A 110 13.93 2.75 5.22
CA LYS A 110 14.38 4.16 5.26
C LYS A 110 13.63 4.99 4.22
N THR A 111 13.48 4.48 2.99
CA THR A 111 12.72 5.13 1.93
C THR A 111 11.24 5.19 2.27
N GLU A 112 10.67 4.13 2.84
CA GLU A 112 9.28 4.14 3.31
C GLU A 112 9.04 5.21 4.39
N ALA A 113 9.90 5.25 5.42
CA ALA A 113 9.81 6.26 6.48
C ALA A 113 10.04 7.69 5.97
N TYR A 114 10.93 7.89 5.00
CA TYR A 114 11.14 9.19 4.36
C TYR A 114 9.86 9.70 3.69
N ILE A 115 9.18 8.85 2.94
CA ILE A 115 7.92 9.21 2.27
C ILE A 115 6.82 9.42 3.30
N ALA A 116 6.71 8.53 4.28
CA ALA A 116 5.66 8.58 5.29
C ALA A 116 5.77 9.82 6.21
N ILE A 117 6.97 10.27 6.59
CA ILE A 117 7.11 11.45 7.45
C ILE A 117 6.85 12.77 6.70
N ALA A 118 7.02 12.78 5.37
CA ALA A 118 6.86 13.99 4.57
C ALA A 118 5.41 14.52 4.56
N GLY A 119 4.42 13.64 4.62
CA GLY A 119 3.00 14.03 4.70
C GLY A 119 2.68 14.79 5.99
N PRO A 120 2.92 14.22 7.18
CA PRO A 120 2.78 14.91 8.45
C PRO A 120 3.57 16.22 8.52
N ILE A 121 4.80 16.28 8.01
CA ILE A 121 5.59 17.52 8.00
C ILE A 121 4.89 18.61 7.17
N LEU A 122 4.54 18.31 5.92
CA LEU A 122 3.95 19.31 5.02
C LEU A 122 2.53 19.69 5.46
N GLY A 123 1.74 18.71 5.91
CA GLY A 123 0.42 18.95 6.49
C GLY A 123 0.50 19.82 7.75
N SER A 124 1.51 19.62 8.62
CA SER A 124 1.71 20.45 9.81
C SER A 124 2.09 21.88 9.44
N ALA A 125 2.92 22.06 8.40
CA ALA A 125 3.24 23.38 7.87
C ALA A 125 1.99 24.09 7.32
N GLY A 126 1.13 23.38 6.57
CA GLY A 126 -0.14 23.92 6.10
C GLY A 126 -1.07 24.36 7.24
N ALA A 127 -1.19 23.54 8.28
CA ALA A 127 -1.99 23.86 9.47
C ALA A 127 -1.41 25.07 10.24
N LEU A 128 -0.09 25.19 10.32
CA LEU A 128 0.58 26.35 10.91
C LEU A 128 0.31 27.64 10.12
N VAL A 129 0.35 27.59 8.80
CA VAL A 129 -0.02 28.74 7.95
C VAL A 129 -1.48 29.15 8.21
N ALA A 130 -2.40 28.19 8.31
CA ALA A 130 -3.79 28.49 8.66
C ALA A 130 -3.90 29.15 10.05
N LEU A 131 -3.16 28.67 11.05
CA LEU A 131 -3.14 29.26 12.39
C LEU A 131 -2.66 30.72 12.36
N LEU A 132 -1.50 30.97 11.76
CA LEU A 132 -0.92 32.31 11.66
C LEU A 132 -1.83 33.26 10.87
N SER A 133 -2.47 32.77 9.81
CA SER A 133 -3.43 33.55 9.03
C SER A 133 -4.68 33.88 9.85
N GLY A 134 -5.16 32.94 10.66
CA GLY A 134 -6.26 33.16 11.61
C GLY A 134 -5.91 34.22 12.65
N MET A 135 -4.69 34.21 13.17
CA MET A 135 -4.20 35.22 14.11
C MET A 135 -4.08 36.61 13.47
N ALA A 136 -3.58 36.69 12.24
CA ALA A 136 -3.43 37.96 11.54
C ALA A 136 -4.76 38.59 11.13
N THR A 137 -5.76 37.78 10.77
CA THR A 137 -7.05 38.25 10.23
C THR A 137 -8.19 38.26 11.25
N GLY A 138 -8.05 37.53 12.35
CA GLY A 138 -9.15 37.27 13.29
C GLY A 138 -10.24 36.33 12.75
N TYR A 139 -10.06 35.73 11.56
CA TYR A 139 -11.08 34.92 10.92
C TYR A 139 -11.19 33.53 11.57
N LYS A 140 -12.22 33.36 12.42
CA LYS A 140 -12.44 32.17 13.27
C LYS A 140 -12.33 30.81 12.54
N PRO A 141 -12.86 30.63 11.31
CA PRO A 141 -12.76 29.34 10.62
C PRO A 141 -11.31 28.86 10.40
N LEU A 142 -10.33 29.76 10.25
CA LEU A 142 -8.93 29.38 10.07
C LEU A 142 -8.35 28.67 11.29
N PHE A 143 -8.77 29.05 12.50
CA PHE A 143 -8.35 28.35 13.71
C PHE A 143 -8.92 26.93 13.77
N ALA A 144 -10.18 26.73 13.35
CA ALA A 144 -10.78 25.40 13.26
C ALA A 144 -10.07 24.53 12.21
N ILE A 145 -9.70 25.11 11.06
CA ILE A 145 -8.93 24.44 10.00
C ILE A 145 -7.52 24.07 10.50
N ALA A 146 -6.86 24.96 11.23
CA ALA A 146 -5.56 24.68 11.85
C ALA A 146 -5.68 23.55 12.89
N GLN A 147 -6.68 23.61 13.77
CA GLN A 147 -6.93 22.60 14.80
C GLN A 147 -7.14 21.21 14.19
N VAL A 148 -8.00 21.10 13.17
CA VAL A 148 -8.23 19.81 12.50
C VAL A 148 -7.01 19.36 11.71
N GLY A 149 -6.26 20.29 11.10
CA GLY A 149 -5.01 20.00 10.42
C GLY A 149 -3.97 19.38 11.36
N PHE A 150 -3.70 20.00 12.51
CA PHE A 150 -2.78 19.44 13.50
C PHE A 150 -3.27 18.09 14.03
N PHE A 151 -4.57 17.96 14.30
CA PHE A 151 -5.16 16.70 14.74
C PHE A 151 -4.99 15.56 13.73
N LEU A 152 -5.26 15.80 12.45
CA LEU A 152 -5.09 14.82 11.38
C LEU A 152 -3.64 14.36 11.26
N ASN A 153 -2.69 15.30 11.27
CA ASN A 153 -1.27 14.97 11.22
C ASN A 153 -0.82 14.18 12.47
N LEU A 154 -1.34 14.51 13.66
CA LEU A 154 -1.01 13.81 14.90
C LEU A 154 -1.58 12.39 14.91
N ILE A 155 -2.81 12.19 14.44
CA ILE A 155 -3.38 10.85 14.27
C ILE A 155 -2.58 10.06 13.24
N ASN A 156 -2.19 10.66 12.12
CA ASN A 156 -1.37 9.98 11.13
C ASN A 156 0.00 9.59 11.67
N LEU A 157 0.51 10.21 12.73
CA LEU A 157 1.71 9.77 13.43
C LEU A 157 1.47 8.60 14.41
N LEU A 158 0.26 8.08 14.59
CA LEU A 158 0.08 6.88 15.42
C LEU A 158 0.79 5.68 14.79
N PRO A 159 1.49 4.83 15.58
CA PRO A 159 2.25 3.70 15.05
C PRO A 159 1.36 2.49 14.72
N ILE A 160 0.36 2.70 13.86
CA ILE A 160 -0.69 1.77 13.47
C ILE A 160 -0.78 1.78 11.95
N HIS A 161 -0.72 0.64 11.28
CA HIS A 161 -0.99 0.56 9.85
C HIS A 161 -2.53 0.63 9.63
N PRO A 162 -3.05 1.39 8.65
CA PRO A 162 -2.40 1.99 7.48
C PRO A 162 -1.88 3.42 7.65
N LEU A 163 -1.84 3.97 8.87
CA LEU A 163 -1.39 5.35 9.13
C LEU A 163 0.11 5.51 8.90
N ASP A 164 0.56 6.75 8.64
CA ASP A 164 1.96 7.05 8.32
C ASP A 164 2.91 6.65 9.44
N GLY A 165 2.54 6.84 10.69
CA GLY A 165 3.32 6.47 11.86
C GLY A 165 3.63 4.98 11.87
N GLY A 166 2.68 4.13 11.44
CA GLY A 166 2.91 2.71 11.24
C GLY A 166 4.02 2.42 10.22
N ARG A 167 4.21 3.28 9.23
CA ARG A 167 5.24 3.16 8.19
C ARG A 167 6.55 3.80 8.63
N ILE A 168 6.52 4.92 9.36
CA ILE A 168 7.71 5.61 9.89
C ILE A 168 8.43 4.72 10.90
N VAL A 169 7.69 4.06 11.81
CA VAL A 169 8.32 3.24 12.85
C VAL A 169 9.04 2.00 12.31
N THR A 170 8.83 1.61 11.04
CA THR A 170 9.63 0.56 10.38
C THR A 170 11.11 0.90 10.37
N ALA A 171 11.45 2.18 10.19
CA ALA A 171 12.83 2.66 10.20
C ALA A 171 13.38 2.92 11.62
N ILE A 172 12.51 3.03 12.63
CA ILE A 172 12.89 3.30 14.02
C ILE A 172 13.02 1.98 14.79
N SER A 173 11.90 1.30 15.02
CA SER A 173 11.83 -0.01 15.67
C SER A 173 10.45 -0.65 15.47
N ARG A 174 10.42 -1.92 15.05
CA ARG A 174 9.19 -2.71 14.90
C ARG A 174 8.42 -2.91 16.21
N TRP A 175 9.07 -2.73 17.36
CA TRP A 175 8.43 -2.85 18.68
C TRP A 175 7.37 -1.77 18.90
N LEU A 176 7.53 -0.60 18.27
CA LEU A 176 6.58 0.51 18.39
C LEU A 176 5.17 0.18 17.85
N TRP A 177 5.01 -0.84 17.00
CA TRP A 177 3.70 -1.32 16.59
C TRP A 177 2.89 -1.93 17.74
N TRP A 178 3.54 -2.60 18.69
CA TRP A 178 2.87 -3.11 19.88
C TRP A 178 2.40 -1.97 20.78
N VAL A 179 3.23 -0.93 20.91
CA VAL A 179 2.84 0.31 21.60
C VAL A 179 1.65 0.94 20.91
N GLY A 180 1.66 1.03 19.57
CA GLY A 180 0.56 1.53 18.76
C GLY A 180 -0.73 0.75 18.92
N LEU A 181 -0.66 -0.57 19.05
CA LEU A 181 -1.83 -1.41 19.29
C LEU A 181 -2.50 -1.06 20.63
N ILE A 182 -1.72 -0.87 21.69
CA ILE A 182 -2.26 -0.53 23.02
C ILE A 182 -2.78 0.92 23.03
N VAL A 183 -1.94 1.88 22.63
CA VAL A 183 -2.29 3.31 22.64
C VAL A 183 -3.47 3.59 21.71
N GLY A 184 -3.48 3.00 20.52
CA GLY A 184 -4.58 3.10 19.57
C GLY A 184 -5.90 2.63 20.15
N LEU A 185 -5.91 1.47 20.83
CA LEU A 185 -7.13 0.96 21.46
C LEU A 185 -7.66 1.93 22.52
N VAL A 186 -6.79 2.46 23.38
CA VAL A 186 -7.19 3.43 24.42
C VAL A 186 -7.80 4.68 23.80
N ILE A 187 -7.16 5.25 22.76
CA ILE A 187 -7.67 6.44 22.05
C ILE A 187 -9.02 6.15 21.40
N ILE A 188 -9.18 5.02 20.73
CA ILE A 188 -10.42 4.64 20.05
C ILE A 188 -11.57 4.50 21.04
N LEU A 189 -11.33 3.87 22.19
CA LEU A 189 -12.32 3.72 23.26
C LEU A 189 -12.68 5.08 23.87
N TYR A 190 -11.69 5.95 24.09
CA TYR A 190 -11.91 7.31 24.61
C TYR A 190 -12.75 8.16 23.64
N LEU A 191 -12.43 8.14 22.35
CA LEU A 191 -13.13 8.90 21.32
C LEU A 191 -14.45 8.25 20.86
N LYS A 192 -14.77 7.03 21.34
CA LYS A 192 -15.91 6.20 20.89
C LYS A 192 -15.97 6.05 19.37
N ALA A 193 -14.81 6.00 18.71
CA ALA A 193 -14.70 6.05 17.26
C ALA A 193 -14.85 4.65 16.65
N ILE A 194 -16.09 4.19 16.46
CA ILE A 194 -16.42 2.82 16.00
C ILE A 194 -15.72 2.45 14.69
N VAL A 195 -15.58 3.40 13.76
CA VAL A 195 -14.90 3.18 12.46
C VAL A 195 -13.42 2.84 12.67
N PHE A 196 -12.73 3.54 13.57
CA PHE A 196 -11.32 3.26 13.86
C PHE A 196 -11.11 1.92 14.58
N LEU A 197 -12.12 1.41 15.31
CA LEU A 197 -12.05 0.09 15.92
C LEU A 197 -11.91 -1.02 14.86
N PHE A 198 -12.59 -0.86 13.71
CA PHE A 198 -12.46 -1.81 12.60
C PHE A 198 -11.05 -1.78 12.00
N ILE A 199 -10.50 -0.59 11.74
CA ILE A 199 -9.13 -0.41 11.25
C ILE A 199 -8.12 -1.03 12.22
N TRP A 200 -8.30 -0.75 13.51
CA TRP A 200 -7.46 -1.31 14.58
C TRP A 200 -7.54 -2.84 14.63
N ALA A 201 -8.72 -3.43 14.47
CA ALA A 201 -8.88 -4.89 14.46
C ALA A 201 -8.17 -5.54 13.27
N LEU A 202 -8.23 -4.91 12.09
CA LEU A 202 -7.48 -5.37 10.92
C LEU A 202 -5.97 -5.29 11.17
N PHE A 203 -5.47 -4.19 11.73
CA PHE A 203 -4.07 -4.04 12.08
C PHE A 203 -3.61 -5.07 13.11
N ALA A 204 -4.39 -5.29 14.16
CA ALA A 204 -4.10 -6.28 15.20
C ALA A 204 -4.04 -7.70 14.61
N TRP A 205 -4.96 -8.03 13.71
CA TRP A 205 -4.95 -9.29 12.98
C TRP A 205 -3.72 -9.43 12.07
N GLU A 206 -3.36 -8.38 11.34
CA GLU A 206 -2.19 -8.35 10.47
C GLU A 206 -0.90 -8.56 11.28
N LEU A 207 -0.73 -7.82 12.38
CA LEU A 207 0.41 -7.94 13.30
C LEU A 207 0.49 -9.34 13.92
N TYR A 208 -0.64 -9.88 14.40
CA TYR A 208 -0.70 -11.25 14.92
C TYR A 208 -0.31 -12.27 13.86
N SER A 209 -0.83 -12.13 12.64
CA SER A 209 -0.50 -13.02 11.53
C SER A 209 0.99 -12.96 11.18
N ALA A 210 1.59 -11.78 11.25
CA ALA A 210 2.98 -11.57 10.88
C ALA A 210 3.96 -12.17 11.91
N TYR A 211 3.64 -12.14 13.21
CA TYR A 211 4.49 -12.68 14.27
C TYR A 211 4.23 -14.16 14.60
N PHE A 212 2.96 -14.59 14.59
CA PHE A 212 2.57 -15.90 15.13
C PHE A 212 2.18 -16.93 14.08
N ARG A 213 1.81 -16.55 12.84
CA ARG A 213 1.65 -17.55 11.79
C ARG A 213 3.02 -17.93 11.26
N LYS A 214 3.29 -19.23 11.23
CA LYS A 214 4.46 -19.76 10.50
C LYS A 214 4.39 -19.21 9.08
N LYS A 215 5.47 -18.55 8.63
CA LYS A 215 5.63 -18.19 7.22
C LYS A 215 5.35 -19.46 6.42
N PRO A 216 4.45 -19.43 5.41
CA PRO A 216 4.37 -20.56 4.51
C PRO A 216 5.79 -20.83 4.03
N LYS A 217 6.27 -22.08 4.14
CA LYS A 217 7.51 -22.47 3.47
C LYS A 217 7.36 -22.00 2.03
N LEU A 218 8.37 -21.36 1.42
CA LEU A 218 8.34 -21.06 -0.02
C LEU A 218 7.97 -22.38 -0.70
N GLY A 219 6.73 -22.48 -1.16
CA GLY A 219 6.22 -23.68 -1.77
C GLY A 219 6.89 -23.79 -3.13
N GLN A 220 7.22 -25.00 -3.56
CA GLN A 220 7.52 -25.20 -4.97
C GLN A 220 6.21 -24.98 -5.74
N ALA A 221 6.19 -23.95 -6.58
CA ALA A 221 5.12 -23.74 -7.53
C ALA A 221 5.53 -24.36 -8.86
N GLU A 222 4.57 -24.97 -9.55
CA GLU A 222 4.77 -25.46 -10.90
C GLU A 222 3.92 -24.64 -11.86
N THR A 223 4.53 -24.20 -12.95
CA THR A 223 3.80 -23.64 -14.11
C THR A 223 4.16 -24.41 -15.37
N SER A 224 3.25 -24.43 -16.34
CA SER A 224 3.50 -25.00 -17.65
C SER A 224 3.61 -23.88 -18.67
N SER A 225 4.75 -23.82 -19.36
CA SER A 225 5.01 -22.85 -20.42
C SER A 225 5.16 -23.57 -21.75
N VAL A 226 4.85 -22.89 -22.85
CA VAL A 226 4.94 -23.47 -24.18
C VAL A 226 5.86 -22.60 -25.03
N ILE A 227 6.85 -23.23 -25.66
CA ILE A 227 7.71 -22.59 -26.63
C ILE A 227 7.47 -23.20 -28.01
N LYS A 228 7.51 -22.36 -29.03
CA LYS A 228 7.53 -22.79 -30.43
C LYS A 228 8.98 -22.79 -30.88
N VAL A 229 9.42 -23.90 -31.44
CA VAL A 229 10.80 -24.10 -31.91
C VAL A 229 10.78 -24.43 -33.39
N ASP A 230 11.78 -23.98 -34.13
CA ASP A 230 11.93 -24.39 -35.52
C ASP A 230 12.42 -25.84 -35.58
N ARG A 231 11.89 -26.63 -36.51
CA ARG A 231 12.27 -28.04 -36.69
C ARG A 231 13.67 -28.19 -37.27
N SER A 232 14.09 -27.26 -38.13
CA SER A 232 15.40 -27.28 -38.79
C SER A 232 16.58 -27.36 -37.81
N LEU A 233 16.52 -26.60 -36.71
CA LEU A 233 17.51 -26.59 -35.62
C LEU A 233 17.82 -27.98 -35.05
N PHE A 234 16.83 -28.87 -35.00
CA PHE A 234 16.98 -30.22 -34.46
C PHE A 234 17.32 -31.26 -35.52
N GLU A 235 16.97 -31.00 -36.78
CA GLU A 235 17.32 -31.86 -37.92
C GLU A 235 18.80 -31.72 -38.28
N GLU A 236 19.37 -30.51 -38.23
CA GLU A 236 20.81 -30.26 -38.47
C GLU A 236 21.72 -30.99 -37.47
N THR A 237 21.23 -31.17 -36.24
CA THR A 237 21.95 -31.83 -35.15
C THR A 237 21.61 -33.31 -35.01
N GLY A 238 20.58 -33.79 -35.73
CA GLY A 238 20.08 -35.17 -35.64
C GLY A 238 19.42 -35.52 -34.30
N LEU A 239 19.17 -34.53 -33.43
CA LEU A 239 18.68 -34.73 -32.06
C LEU A 239 17.19 -34.39 -31.97
N LEU A 240 16.32 -35.13 -32.67
CA LEU A 240 14.88 -34.84 -32.67
C LEU A 240 14.16 -35.49 -31.45
N PRO A 241 13.77 -34.74 -30.39
CA PRO A 241 13.09 -35.32 -29.24
C PRO A 241 11.72 -35.92 -29.59
N GLN A 242 11.47 -37.13 -29.09
CA GLN A 242 10.19 -37.82 -29.21
C GLN A 242 9.12 -37.23 -28.28
N GLU A 243 7.84 -37.51 -28.54
CA GLU A 243 6.70 -36.96 -27.78
C GLU A 243 6.71 -37.35 -26.28
N SER A 244 7.19 -38.55 -25.97
CA SER A 244 7.35 -39.07 -24.61
C SER A 244 8.66 -38.65 -23.95
N HIS A 245 9.60 -38.02 -24.68
CA HIS A 245 10.89 -37.63 -24.14
C HIS A 245 10.70 -36.61 -23.01
N ARG A 246 11.34 -36.86 -21.86
CA ARG A 246 11.36 -35.97 -20.70
C ARG A 246 12.80 -35.73 -20.32
N ARG A 247 13.17 -34.48 -20.11
CA ARG A 247 14.52 -34.12 -19.70
C ARG A 247 14.55 -32.75 -19.03
N GLU A 248 15.48 -32.58 -18.11
CA GLU A 248 15.83 -31.26 -17.59
C GLU A 248 16.60 -30.46 -18.65
N LEU A 249 16.21 -29.20 -18.84
CA LEU A 249 16.81 -28.30 -19.81
C LEU A 249 17.61 -27.20 -19.11
N PRO A 250 18.83 -26.89 -19.60
CA PRO A 250 19.57 -25.74 -19.13
C PRO A 250 18.80 -24.45 -19.44
N PHE A 251 18.79 -23.54 -18.48
CA PHE A 251 18.07 -22.28 -18.57
C PHE A 251 18.89 -21.10 -18.05
N VAL A 252 18.54 -19.91 -18.52
CA VAL A 252 19.04 -18.62 -18.02
C VAL A 252 17.82 -17.76 -17.69
N GLN A 253 17.74 -17.32 -16.43
CA GLN A 253 16.71 -16.40 -15.97
C GLN A 253 17.23 -14.95 -16.02
N PHE A 254 16.43 -14.04 -16.57
CA PHE A 254 16.72 -12.61 -16.56
C PHE A 254 15.43 -11.77 -16.61
N CYS A 255 15.55 -10.48 -16.30
CA CYS A 255 14.43 -9.54 -16.28
C CYS A 255 14.59 -8.49 -17.37
N ARG A 256 13.56 -8.27 -18.21
CA ARG A 256 13.55 -7.13 -19.14
C ARG A 256 13.06 -5.87 -18.43
N LEU A 257 13.93 -4.87 -18.37
CA LEU A 257 13.72 -3.63 -17.59
C LEU A 257 12.52 -2.79 -18.07
N GLU A 258 12.21 -2.81 -19.36
CA GLU A 258 11.14 -2.00 -19.96
C GLU A 258 9.73 -2.47 -19.55
N GLY A 259 9.55 -3.78 -19.39
CA GLY A 259 8.26 -4.40 -19.06
C GLY A 259 8.17 -4.97 -17.64
N GLN A 260 9.29 -5.02 -16.90
CA GLN A 260 9.40 -5.77 -15.63
C GLN A 260 8.92 -7.22 -15.74
N GLN A 261 9.16 -7.83 -16.91
CA GLN A 261 8.80 -9.21 -17.18
C GLN A 261 9.98 -10.12 -16.83
N GLU A 262 9.71 -11.14 -16.01
CA GLU A 262 10.66 -12.23 -15.74
C GLU A 262 10.64 -13.20 -16.94
N ILE A 263 11.81 -13.41 -17.54
CA ILE A 263 12.00 -14.23 -18.72
C ILE A 263 12.92 -15.39 -18.39
N CYS A 264 12.54 -16.56 -18.90
CA CYS A 264 13.37 -17.75 -18.90
C CYS A 264 13.78 -18.07 -20.33
N ALA A 265 15.07 -17.92 -20.65
CA ALA A 265 15.65 -18.47 -21.86
C ALA A 265 16.03 -19.92 -21.61
N VAL A 266 15.65 -20.82 -22.51
CA VAL A 266 15.94 -22.24 -22.41
C VAL A 266 16.79 -22.67 -23.59
N SER A 267 17.73 -23.56 -23.31
CA SER A 267 18.58 -24.19 -24.31
C SER A 267 18.36 -25.70 -24.30
N TYR A 268 18.53 -26.34 -25.45
CA TYR A 268 18.49 -27.78 -25.57
C TYR A 268 19.93 -28.32 -25.68
N PRO A 269 20.35 -29.29 -24.85
CA PRO A 269 21.70 -29.81 -24.88
C PRO A 269 22.07 -30.37 -26.27
N GLY A 270 23.16 -29.88 -26.86
CA GLY A 270 23.63 -30.27 -28.19
C GLY A 270 23.00 -29.50 -29.35
N VAL A 271 21.93 -28.72 -29.12
CA VAL A 271 21.29 -27.86 -30.14
C VAL A 271 21.57 -26.38 -29.87
N GLY A 272 21.59 -25.98 -28.60
CA GLY A 272 21.79 -24.58 -28.19
C GLY A 272 20.48 -23.90 -27.80
N PRO A 273 20.37 -22.56 -27.91
CA PRO A 273 19.19 -21.81 -27.47
C PRO A 273 17.96 -22.14 -28.32
N ILE A 274 16.86 -22.50 -27.67
CA ILE A 274 15.63 -22.94 -28.34
C ILE A 274 14.47 -21.96 -28.21
N GLY A 275 14.47 -21.12 -27.18
CA GLY A 275 13.45 -20.08 -27.04
C GLY A 275 13.38 -19.45 -25.65
N GLU A 276 12.53 -18.45 -25.55
CA GLU A 276 12.26 -17.68 -24.34
C GLU A 276 10.77 -17.73 -24.02
N PHE A 277 10.43 -17.72 -22.73
CA PHE A 277 9.04 -17.55 -22.30
C PHE A 277 8.95 -16.72 -21.01
N GLU A 278 7.79 -16.07 -20.84
CA GLU A 278 7.44 -15.37 -19.62
C GLU A 278 6.89 -16.35 -18.58
N PHE A 279 7.22 -16.13 -17.31
CA PHE A 279 6.73 -16.95 -16.21
C PHE A 279 6.39 -16.08 -14.98
N PRO A 280 5.61 -16.61 -14.02
CA PRO A 280 5.26 -15.88 -12.82
C PRO A 280 6.48 -15.54 -11.96
N VAL A 281 6.41 -14.42 -11.25
CA VAL A 281 7.51 -13.85 -10.46
C VAL A 281 8.05 -14.85 -9.43
N GLY A 282 9.32 -15.25 -9.58
CA GLY A 282 9.99 -16.19 -8.67
C GLY A 282 11.38 -16.60 -9.15
N LEU A 283 12.08 -17.41 -8.34
CA LEU A 283 13.36 -18.01 -8.69
C LEU A 283 13.15 -19.39 -9.31
N ILE A 284 13.56 -19.58 -10.56
CA ILE A 284 13.45 -20.87 -11.21
C ILE A 284 14.44 -21.84 -10.57
N GLN A 285 13.94 -22.99 -10.13
CA GLN A 285 14.75 -24.08 -9.60
C GLN A 285 15.05 -25.13 -10.67
N LYS A 286 14.06 -25.40 -11.54
CA LYS A 286 14.15 -26.46 -12.54
C LYS A 286 13.27 -26.17 -13.74
N VAL A 287 13.75 -26.51 -14.94
CA VAL A 287 12.95 -26.51 -16.18
C VAL A 287 13.03 -27.90 -16.80
N GLU A 288 11.89 -28.54 -17.01
CA GLU A 288 11.79 -29.86 -17.61
C GLU A 288 10.99 -29.82 -18.90
N LEU A 289 11.49 -30.47 -19.95
CA LEU A 289 10.72 -30.81 -21.13
C LEU A 289 9.65 -31.83 -20.74
N ALA A 290 8.38 -31.43 -20.83
CA ALA A 290 7.23 -32.22 -20.43
C ALA A 290 6.46 -32.82 -21.60
N LYS A 291 6.59 -32.30 -22.82
CA LYS A 291 6.05 -32.90 -24.05
C LYS A 291 6.60 -32.17 -25.27
N THR A 292 6.90 -32.89 -26.35
CA THR A 292 7.21 -32.29 -27.66
C THR A 292 6.18 -32.75 -28.68
N THR A 293 5.64 -31.83 -29.46
CA THR A 293 4.76 -32.14 -30.59
C THR A 293 5.30 -31.46 -31.83
N TRP A 294 5.68 -32.26 -32.83
CA TRP A 294 6.19 -31.75 -34.10
C TRP A 294 5.04 -31.55 -35.08
N LEU A 295 4.97 -30.35 -35.66
CA LEU A 295 4.19 -30.02 -36.85
C LEU A 295 5.17 -30.00 -38.04
N GLU A 296 4.64 -29.82 -39.26
CA GLU A 296 5.42 -29.92 -40.51
C GLU A 296 6.69 -29.05 -40.50
N THR A 297 6.58 -27.80 -40.05
CA THR A 297 7.71 -26.84 -40.03
C THR A 297 8.08 -26.34 -38.64
N GLN A 298 7.32 -26.67 -37.59
CA GLN A 298 7.55 -26.17 -36.23
C GLN A 298 7.33 -27.25 -35.18
N GLY A 299 8.15 -27.26 -34.14
CA GLY A 299 7.92 -28.00 -32.91
C GLY A 299 7.22 -27.15 -31.86
N VAL A 300 6.31 -27.75 -31.12
CA VAL A 300 5.72 -27.17 -29.90
C VAL A 300 6.23 -27.97 -28.72
N MET A 301 7.06 -27.34 -27.89
CA MET A 301 7.60 -27.94 -26.67
C MET A 301 6.86 -27.37 -25.46
N ARG A 302 6.25 -28.27 -24.68
CA ARG A 302 5.67 -27.94 -23.37
C ARG A 302 6.73 -28.16 -22.30
N LEU A 303 6.96 -27.11 -21.53
CA LEU A 303 7.94 -27.07 -20.46
C LEU A 303 7.21 -27.01 -19.12
N ARG A 304 7.65 -27.84 -18.17
CA ARG A 304 7.25 -27.74 -16.76
C ARG A 304 8.34 -26.97 -16.03
N VAL A 305 7.95 -25.87 -15.41
CA VAL A 305 8.86 -24.96 -14.71
C VAL A 305 8.55 -25.05 -13.23
N GLN A 306 9.51 -25.52 -12.46
CA GLN A 306 9.47 -25.50 -11.00
C GLN A 306 10.19 -24.26 -10.54
N TYR A 307 9.47 -23.41 -9.81
CA TYR A 307 10.02 -22.16 -9.31
C TYR A 307 9.58 -21.94 -7.86
N ALA A 308 10.43 -21.23 -7.13
CA ALA A 308 10.12 -20.74 -5.81
C ALA A 308 9.51 -19.34 -6.01
N PRO A 309 8.18 -19.18 -5.86
CA PRO A 309 7.54 -17.88 -6.04
C PRO A 309 8.14 -16.92 -5.02
N TYR A 310 8.50 -15.73 -5.47
CA TYR A 310 8.81 -14.68 -4.51
C TYR A 310 7.53 -14.41 -3.73
N PRO A 311 7.57 -14.35 -2.39
CA PRO A 311 6.36 -14.07 -1.63
C PRO A 311 5.76 -12.78 -2.16
N GLU A 312 4.44 -12.76 -2.39
CA GLU A 312 3.72 -11.52 -2.66
C GLU A 312 3.80 -10.63 -1.40
N TYR A 313 4.95 -9.98 -1.21
CA TYR A 313 5.21 -9.01 -0.14
C TYR A 313 4.47 -7.69 -0.36
N ARG A 314 3.47 -7.69 -1.27
CA ARG A 314 2.71 -6.50 -1.66
C ARG A 314 1.93 -5.91 -0.49
N SER A 315 1.75 -6.62 0.62
CA SER A 315 1.00 -6.12 1.79
C SER A 315 1.30 -6.88 3.08
N ALA A 316 2.56 -7.27 3.32
CA ALA A 316 2.94 -7.90 4.60
C ALA A 316 3.57 -6.85 5.53
N LEU A 317 2.96 -6.62 6.70
CA LEU A 317 3.49 -5.74 7.75
C LEU A 317 4.95 -6.05 8.08
N ILE A 318 5.33 -7.33 8.11
CA ILE A 318 6.71 -7.79 8.34
C ILE A 318 7.32 -8.31 7.05
N ARG A 319 8.32 -7.59 6.55
CA ARG A 319 9.15 -7.95 5.39
C ARG A 319 10.42 -8.70 5.81
N GLU A 320 11.26 -9.09 4.85
CA GLU A 320 12.56 -9.69 5.12
C GLU A 320 13.46 -8.76 5.95
N ASP A 321 14.36 -9.31 6.78
CA ASP A 321 15.17 -8.48 7.69
C ASP A 321 16.09 -7.50 6.96
N ALA A 322 16.45 -7.79 5.71
CA ALA A 322 17.15 -6.86 4.82
C ALA A 322 16.39 -5.53 4.63
N TYR A 323 15.04 -5.58 4.61
CA TYR A 323 14.19 -4.41 4.49
C TYR A 323 14.35 -3.43 5.66
N TYR A 324 14.52 -3.96 6.88
CA TYR A 324 14.64 -3.18 8.12
C TYR A 324 16.07 -2.81 8.48
N LYS A 325 17.03 -3.08 7.59
CA LYS A 325 18.45 -2.78 7.80
C LYS A 325 18.67 -1.28 7.61
N VAL A 326 18.65 -0.56 8.73
CA VAL A 326 18.82 0.90 8.81
C VAL A 326 19.98 1.21 9.75
N THR A 327 20.83 2.18 9.40
CA THR A 327 22.00 2.53 10.22
C THR A 327 21.56 3.14 11.56
N PRO A 328 22.29 2.92 12.67
CA PRO A 328 21.89 3.46 13.99
C PRO A 328 21.65 4.97 13.98
N VAL A 329 22.51 5.73 13.27
CA VAL A 329 22.38 7.19 13.12
C VAL A 329 21.05 7.56 12.44
N THR A 330 20.67 6.85 11.38
CA THR A 330 19.38 7.10 10.72
C THR A 330 18.20 6.72 11.61
N ARG A 331 18.28 5.63 12.38
CA ARG A 331 17.22 5.26 13.35
C ARG A 331 16.99 6.37 14.37
N ILE A 332 18.07 6.89 14.96
CA ILE A 332 17.99 7.98 15.94
C ILE A 332 17.45 9.24 15.29
N GLY A 333 17.92 9.60 14.08
CA GLY A 333 17.42 10.76 13.34
C GLY A 333 15.91 10.71 13.08
N TYR A 334 15.39 9.57 12.58
CA TYR A 334 13.95 9.38 12.42
C TYR A 334 13.20 9.36 13.75
N GLY A 335 13.78 8.78 14.80
CA GLY A 335 13.19 8.80 16.15
C GLY A 335 13.00 10.23 16.67
N ILE A 336 14.05 11.05 16.62
CA ILE A 336 13.99 12.45 17.05
C ILE A 336 12.97 13.23 16.20
N ALA A 337 12.99 13.07 14.88
CA ALA A 337 12.05 13.75 14.00
C ALA A 337 10.59 13.34 14.28
N TYR A 338 10.34 12.04 14.47
CA TYR A 338 9.00 11.48 14.71
C TYR A 338 8.43 11.93 16.06
N PHE A 339 9.16 11.70 17.16
CA PHE A 339 8.70 12.09 18.50
C PHE A 339 8.70 13.62 18.68
N GLY A 340 9.66 14.33 18.09
CA GLY A 340 9.71 15.79 18.07
C GLY A 340 8.50 16.39 17.35
N LEU A 341 8.14 15.86 16.17
CA LEU A 341 6.96 16.31 15.45
C LEU A 341 5.66 16.00 16.21
N ALA A 342 5.54 14.80 16.80
CA ALA A 342 4.37 14.45 17.61
C ALA A 342 4.22 15.37 18.84
N GLY A 343 5.32 15.66 19.54
CA GLY A 343 5.34 16.59 20.67
C GLY A 343 4.98 18.02 20.26
N LEU A 344 5.57 18.52 19.18
CA LEU A 344 5.28 19.83 18.61
C LEU A 344 3.79 19.97 18.24
N LEU A 345 3.23 18.96 17.56
CA LEU A 345 1.81 18.94 17.18
C LEU A 345 0.89 18.93 18.40
N GLY A 346 1.20 18.13 19.42
CA GLY A 346 0.45 18.13 20.67
C GLY A 346 0.45 19.51 21.35
N TRP A 347 1.61 20.18 21.37
CA TRP A 347 1.72 21.54 21.89
C TRP A 347 0.94 22.56 21.04
N LEU A 348 1.07 22.53 19.71
CA LEU A 348 0.35 23.42 18.79
C LEU A 348 -1.17 23.24 18.88
N MET A 349 -1.66 22.01 19.06
CA MET A 349 -3.07 21.73 19.29
C MET A 349 -3.56 22.35 20.60
N ARG A 350 -2.78 22.23 21.68
CA ARG A 350 -3.13 22.83 22.96
C ARG A 350 -3.15 24.35 22.88
N PHE A 351 -2.15 24.93 22.21
CA PHE A 351 -2.03 26.37 21.99
C PHE A 351 -3.18 26.92 21.15
N THR A 352 -3.50 26.27 20.03
CA THR A 352 -4.60 26.68 19.14
C THR A 352 -5.95 26.62 19.86
N ALA A 353 -6.19 25.60 20.69
CA ALA A 353 -7.41 25.52 21.49
C ALA A 353 -7.57 26.70 22.47
N VAL A 354 -6.47 27.20 23.05
CA VAL A 354 -6.50 28.41 23.89
C VAL A 354 -6.71 29.67 23.02
N ALA A 355 -6.04 29.77 21.88
CA ALA A 355 -6.16 30.91 20.98
C ALA A 355 -7.59 31.08 20.45
N VAL A 356 -8.29 29.98 20.14
CA VAL A 356 -9.70 29.99 19.74
C VAL A 356 -10.58 30.61 20.82
N THR A 357 -10.36 30.26 22.09
CA THR A 357 -11.16 30.77 23.22
C THR A 357 -10.90 32.24 23.52
N ALA A 358 -9.72 32.76 23.16
CA ALA A 358 -9.33 34.15 23.36
C ALA A 358 -9.72 35.08 22.19
N ALA A 359 -10.16 34.54 21.05
CA ALA A 359 -10.51 35.34 19.88
C ALA A 359 -11.80 36.13 20.11
N PRO A 360 -11.83 37.46 19.86
CA PRO A 360 -13.00 38.29 20.14
C PRO A 360 -14.25 37.78 19.39
N PRO A 361 -15.47 37.94 19.96
CA PRO A 361 -16.70 37.70 19.22
C PRO A 361 -16.71 38.57 17.96
N VAL A 362 -17.03 37.96 16.82
CA VAL A 362 -17.21 38.71 15.57
C VAL A 362 -18.55 39.43 15.75
N GLY A 363 -18.50 40.76 15.80
CA GLY A 363 -19.68 41.63 15.84
C GLY A 363 -20.39 41.68 14.50
#